data_AF-A0A8F9TYT9-F1
#
_entry.id   AF-A0A8F9TYT9-F1
#
_cell.length_a   1.000
_cell.length_b   1.000
_cell.length_c   1.000
_cell.angle_alpha   90.00
_cell.angle_beta   90.00
_cell.angle_gamma   90.00
#
_symmetry.space_group_name_H-M   'P 1'
#
loop_
_entity.id
_entity.type
_entity.pdbx_description
1 polymer ?
#
loop_
_entity_poly.entity_id
_entity_poly.type
_entity_poly.pdbx_seq_one_letter_code
_entity_poly.pdbx_strand_id
1 'polypeptide(L)'
;MTKVATNATALDADFYLAADAFFPASRPIALTFDDVSLATLHSEILPKQADTATTLSDSLRLQIPVISADMDTVTESRMAIAMALNGGLGLIHYNMPPKDQVKEVARVKRHIHGLIQDPITVTSDVLIGDVLAIIEQKRFSFSTFPVVDSDGRLAGLLSGNVVKDRYKSKRVADVMTPRSALITELDSTLGADPIKAADRFFDAHVGINKMLVVDRDDRLRGLVTISDVEKINSETKARRKPARDAQFRLVVGAALSPVRLPSGALDRDKILTHVGHLVEEQIDAVAISTAHAHTSGVGDMVRLVRDAFPDLTIIAGNVTSGAGVEFLAERGANAIKIGQGPGSICTTRIVAGVGIPQLTALYVASRSAAARGVRIIADGGITKSGDIVKALTLADAVICGSLLAGCREAPGEIMEISGKLYKQYRGMGSLAAMKAGSAARYGHDKNDATRKVAAEGIEALKEVSGSVDDVLGVLIGGVQSGMGYLGAANLAALRDHARYIRVSPAGQKEAAPHDVVEVSTRKN
;
A
#
# COMPACT_ATOMS: atom_id res chain seq x y z
N MET A 1 41.70 26.97 -5.06
CA MET A 1 42.62 26.20 -4.20
C MET A 1 42.22 26.41 -2.75
N THR A 2 41.48 25.46 -2.19
CA THR A 2 41.61 25.05 -0.78
C THR A 2 40.96 23.68 -0.69
N LYS A 3 41.78 22.64 -0.89
CA LYS A 3 41.49 21.28 -0.46
C LYS A 3 41.27 21.34 1.06
N VAL A 4 40.02 21.26 1.50
CA VAL A 4 39.70 20.80 2.85
C VAL A 4 38.93 19.50 2.66
N ALA A 5 39.67 18.47 2.26
CA ALA A 5 39.24 17.10 2.30
C ALA A 5 40.41 16.29 2.87
N THR A 6 40.04 15.23 3.60
CA THR A 6 40.88 14.16 4.17
C THR A 6 41.48 14.43 5.55
N ASN A 7 40.62 14.53 6.57
CA ASN A 7 40.89 14.01 7.93
C ASN A 7 39.63 14.06 8.83
N ALA A 8 38.43 13.73 8.31
CA ALA A 8 37.47 13.08 9.19
C ALA A 8 38.12 11.73 9.53
N THR A 9 38.59 11.65 10.77
CA THR A 9 39.83 10.99 11.18
C THR A 9 39.75 9.48 11.02
N ALA A 10 40.85 8.80 10.65
CA ALA A 10 40.93 7.35 10.53
C ALA A 10 40.22 6.58 11.67
N LEU A 11 40.19 7.16 12.88
CA LEU A 11 39.48 6.63 14.05
C LEU A 11 37.97 6.43 13.86
N ASP A 12 37.25 7.37 13.23
CA ASP A 12 35.79 7.24 13.06
C ASP A 12 35.45 6.05 12.15
N ALA A 13 36.31 5.80 11.15
CA ALA A 13 36.19 4.66 10.26
C ALA A 13 36.46 3.32 10.96
N ASP A 14 37.12 3.32 12.12
CA ASP A 14 37.33 2.12 12.94
C ASP A 14 36.09 1.77 13.79
N PHE A 15 35.27 2.76 14.16
CA PHE A 15 34.09 2.56 15.02
C PHE A 15 32.76 2.56 14.26
N TYR A 16 32.63 3.41 13.25
CA TYR A 16 31.40 3.62 12.49
C TYR A 16 31.53 2.99 11.11
N LEU A 17 31.15 1.72 11.02
CA LEU A 17 31.42 0.89 9.85
C LEU A 17 30.30 1.02 8.82
N ALA A 18 30.63 0.97 7.52
CA ALA A 18 29.61 0.76 6.48
C ALA A 18 28.99 -0.64 6.60
N ALA A 19 27.82 -0.88 6.01
CA ALA A 19 27.07 -2.13 6.16
C ALA A 19 27.93 -3.39 5.86
N ASP A 20 28.69 -3.37 4.77
CA ASP A 20 29.50 -4.51 4.33
C ASP A 20 30.72 -4.81 5.19
N ALA A 21 31.13 -3.86 6.04
CA ALA A 21 32.12 -4.11 7.09
C ALA A 21 31.44 -4.47 8.42
N PHE A 22 30.37 -3.76 8.78
CA PHE A 22 29.68 -3.86 10.07
C PHE A 22 29.04 -5.23 10.32
N PHE A 23 28.23 -5.72 9.39
CA PHE A 23 27.47 -6.96 9.61
C PHE A 23 28.37 -8.21 9.64
N PRO A 24 29.40 -8.35 8.76
CA PRO A 24 30.38 -9.42 8.90
C PRO A 24 31.16 -9.36 10.22
N ALA A 25 31.57 -8.16 10.67
CA ALA A 25 32.27 -7.96 11.94
C ALA A 25 31.42 -8.29 13.18
N SER A 26 30.09 -8.26 13.05
CA SER A 26 29.15 -8.57 14.13
C SER A 26 28.96 -10.08 14.38
N ARG A 27 29.50 -10.95 13.52
CA ARG A 27 29.40 -12.40 13.68
C ARG A 27 30.12 -12.87 14.96
N PRO A 28 29.59 -13.90 15.66
CA PRO A 28 28.44 -14.75 15.30
C PRO A 28 27.06 -14.20 15.74
N ILE A 29 26.96 -12.93 16.15
CA ILE A 29 25.74 -12.37 16.74
C ILE A 29 24.84 -11.77 15.65
N ALA A 30 23.55 -12.11 15.69
CA ALA A 30 22.53 -11.47 14.88
C ALA A 30 21.90 -10.28 15.64
N LEU A 31 21.60 -9.22 14.90
CA LEU A 31 21.20 -7.91 15.41
C LEU A 31 19.77 -7.53 14.98
N THR A 32 19.05 -6.87 15.89
CA THR A 32 17.78 -6.17 15.65
C THR A 32 17.98 -4.64 15.63
N PHE A 33 16.90 -3.88 15.46
CA PHE A 33 16.95 -2.41 15.37
C PHE A 33 17.53 -1.74 16.63
N ASP A 34 17.25 -2.28 17.81
CA ASP A 34 17.68 -1.74 19.10
C ASP A 34 19.12 -2.11 19.48
N ASP A 35 19.78 -3.01 18.72
CA ASP A 35 21.19 -3.34 18.95
C ASP A 35 22.14 -2.35 18.24
N VAL A 36 21.63 -1.45 17.41
CA VAL A 36 22.43 -0.67 16.45
C VAL A 36 22.02 0.79 16.45
N SER A 37 23.02 1.69 16.41
CA SER A 37 22.85 3.11 16.15
C SER A 37 23.52 3.51 14.83
N LEU A 38 23.01 4.58 14.22
CA LEU A 38 23.61 5.18 13.03
C LEU A 38 24.41 6.42 13.45
N ALA A 39 25.64 6.55 12.96
CA ALA A 39 26.46 7.73 13.23
C ALA A 39 25.94 8.93 12.43
N THR A 40 26.04 10.12 13.03
CA THR A 40 25.77 11.38 12.36
C THR A 40 26.88 11.69 11.37
N LEU A 41 26.53 12.33 10.25
CA LEU A 41 27.45 12.69 9.20
C LEU A 41 27.26 14.16 8.80
N HIS A 42 28.26 14.70 8.11
CA HIS A 42 28.14 16.02 7.51
C HIS A 42 26.93 16.08 6.57
N SER A 43 26.16 17.17 6.65
CA SER A 43 24.91 17.32 5.91
C SER A 43 24.78 18.72 5.34
N GLU A 44 24.57 18.79 4.04
CA GLU A 44 24.24 20.03 3.31
C GLU A 44 22.73 20.16 3.04
N ILE A 45 21.94 19.17 3.47
CA ILE A 45 20.51 19.11 3.25
C ILE A 45 19.73 19.36 4.54
N LEU A 46 18.61 20.05 4.44
CA LEU A 46 17.63 20.12 5.51
C LEU A 46 16.68 18.92 5.45
N PRO A 47 16.19 18.40 6.59
CA PRO A 47 15.27 17.25 6.62
C PRO A 47 14.09 17.37 5.64
N LYS A 48 13.46 18.54 5.56
CA LYS A 48 12.32 18.80 4.67
C LYS A 48 12.64 18.68 3.17
N GLN A 49 13.92 18.69 2.79
CA GLN A 49 14.39 18.56 1.41
C GLN A 49 14.65 17.10 1.02
N ALA A 50 14.68 16.17 1.99
CA ALA A 50 14.93 14.76 1.74
C ALA A 50 13.76 14.12 0.97
N ASP A 51 14.08 13.50 -0.17
CA ASP A 51 13.12 12.73 -0.97
C ASP A 51 13.03 11.29 -0.47
N THR A 52 11.86 10.92 0.03
CA THR A 52 11.58 9.58 0.56
C THR A 52 10.94 8.65 -0.45
N ALA A 53 10.77 9.07 -1.71
CA ALA A 53 10.14 8.25 -2.73
C ALA A 53 10.93 6.96 -2.99
N THR A 54 10.19 5.90 -3.36
CA THR A 54 10.76 4.58 -3.64
C THR A 54 10.01 3.90 -4.78
N THR A 55 10.66 2.95 -5.44
CA THR A 55 10.12 2.20 -6.57
C THR A 55 10.23 0.71 -6.27
N LEU A 56 9.10 0.01 -6.23
CA LEU A 56 9.05 -1.43 -5.94
C LEU A 56 9.13 -2.30 -7.21
N SER A 57 8.73 -1.72 -8.35
CA SER A 57 8.82 -2.28 -9.70
C SER A 57 8.74 -1.13 -10.70
N ASP A 58 8.98 -1.40 -11.99
CA ASP A 58 8.89 -0.36 -13.03
C ASP A 58 7.49 0.29 -13.12
N SER A 59 6.44 -0.40 -12.69
CA SER A 59 5.06 0.09 -12.68
C SER A 59 4.57 0.62 -11.32
N LEU A 60 5.31 0.41 -10.22
CA LEU A 60 4.87 0.78 -8.87
C LEU A 60 5.88 1.71 -8.16
N ARG A 61 5.56 3.01 -8.18
CA ARG A 61 6.28 4.07 -7.46
C ARG A 61 5.45 4.61 -6.30
N LEU A 62 6.07 4.71 -5.13
CA LEU A 62 5.49 5.30 -3.92
C LEU A 62 6.19 6.62 -3.60
N GLN A 63 5.47 7.57 -3.00
CA GLN A 63 6.04 8.85 -2.55
C GLN A 63 6.65 8.75 -1.14
N ILE A 64 6.21 7.75 -0.37
CA ILE A 64 6.82 7.38 0.91
C ILE A 64 7.06 5.87 0.95
N PRO A 65 8.08 5.37 1.67
CA PRO A 65 8.48 3.98 1.61
C PRO A 65 7.74 3.14 2.67
N VAL A 66 6.43 3.37 2.82
CA VAL A 66 5.60 2.75 3.86
C VAL A 66 4.40 2.05 3.24
N ILE A 67 4.20 0.80 3.65
CA ILE A 67 3.12 -0.08 3.21
C ILE A 67 2.34 -0.54 4.44
N SER A 68 1.00 -0.50 4.40
CA SER A 68 0.19 -1.06 5.49
C SER A 68 0.07 -2.58 5.38
N ALA A 69 0.19 -3.27 6.50
CA ALA A 69 0.26 -4.74 6.54
C ALA A 69 -1.04 -5.41 6.04
N ASP A 70 -0.87 -6.58 5.41
CA ASP A 70 -1.93 -7.43 4.85
C ASP A 70 -2.71 -8.20 5.93
N MET A 71 -3.31 -7.48 6.86
CA MET A 71 -3.97 -8.01 8.03
C MET A 71 -5.42 -7.49 8.15
N ASP A 72 -6.31 -8.35 8.63
CA ASP A 72 -7.74 -8.05 8.80
C ASP A 72 -8.08 -7.01 9.88
N THR A 73 -7.08 -6.65 10.68
CA THR A 73 -7.14 -5.59 11.70
C THR A 73 -6.30 -4.37 11.30
N VAL A 74 -5.83 -4.31 10.05
CA VAL A 74 -4.99 -3.20 9.55
C VAL A 74 -5.51 -2.65 8.24
N THR A 75 -5.70 -3.48 7.20
CA THR A 75 -5.87 -2.96 5.84
C THR A 75 -7.08 -3.51 5.09
N GLU A 76 -8.12 -2.67 5.00
CA GLU A 76 -9.21 -2.72 4.01
C GLU A 76 -9.17 -1.44 3.17
N SER A 77 -10.17 -1.20 2.30
CA SER A 77 -10.23 -0.05 1.39
C SER A 77 -10.02 1.29 2.08
N ARG A 78 -10.59 1.52 3.27
CA ARG A 78 -10.41 2.78 4.02
C ARG A 78 -8.94 3.06 4.34
N MET A 79 -8.22 2.06 4.86
CA MET A 79 -6.78 2.16 5.11
C MET A 79 -6.01 2.30 3.81
N ALA A 80 -6.31 1.49 2.78
CA ALA A 80 -5.60 1.54 1.52
C ALA A 80 -5.74 2.89 0.80
N ILE A 81 -6.95 3.48 0.81
CA ILE A 81 -7.21 4.85 0.33
C ILE A 81 -6.36 5.85 1.11
N ALA A 82 -6.40 5.81 2.44
CA ALA A 82 -5.65 6.76 3.26
C ALA A 82 -4.14 6.64 3.08
N MET A 83 -3.62 5.42 2.94
CA MET A 83 -2.22 5.16 2.62
C MET A 83 -1.85 5.73 1.25
N ALA A 84 -2.64 5.46 0.21
CA ALA A 84 -2.38 5.95 -1.14
C ALA A 84 -2.46 7.47 -1.23
N LEU A 85 -3.44 8.11 -0.58
CA LEU A 85 -3.53 9.58 -0.48
C LEU A 85 -2.30 10.19 0.21
N ASN A 86 -1.67 9.45 1.13
CA ASN A 86 -0.44 9.85 1.80
C ASN A 86 0.84 9.43 1.08
N GLY A 87 0.73 8.84 -0.12
CA GLY A 87 1.89 8.45 -0.92
C GLY A 87 2.45 7.06 -0.65
N GLY A 88 1.83 6.27 0.24
CA GLY A 88 2.19 4.88 0.53
C GLY A 88 1.33 3.88 -0.23
N LEU A 89 1.33 2.62 0.23
CA LEU A 89 0.53 1.53 -0.34
C LEU A 89 -0.26 0.80 0.75
N GLY A 90 -1.51 0.42 0.47
CA GLY A 90 -2.24 -0.54 1.29
C GLY A 90 -2.27 -1.93 0.65
N LEU A 91 -1.97 -2.97 1.42
CA LEU A 91 -2.16 -4.37 1.02
C LEU A 91 -3.46 -4.94 1.61
N ILE A 92 -4.51 -5.10 0.80
CA ILE A 92 -5.77 -5.70 1.24
C ILE A 92 -5.54 -7.16 1.62
N HIS A 93 -5.93 -7.57 2.83
CA HIS A 93 -5.79 -8.96 3.28
C HIS A 93 -6.69 -9.93 2.50
N TYR A 94 -6.35 -11.21 2.47
CA TYR A 94 -7.18 -12.28 1.86
C TYR A 94 -8.10 -12.99 2.88
N ASN A 95 -8.19 -12.49 4.10
CA ASN A 95 -9.06 -13.03 5.17
C ASN A 95 -10.56 -12.71 4.95
N MET A 96 -11.03 -12.85 3.72
CA MET A 96 -12.39 -12.59 3.25
C MET A 96 -12.65 -13.40 1.97
N PRO A 97 -13.91 -13.55 1.53
CA PRO A 97 -14.20 -14.17 0.23
C PRO A 97 -13.48 -13.45 -0.92
N PRO A 98 -12.98 -14.17 -1.95
CA PRO A 98 -12.31 -13.58 -3.12
C PRO A 98 -13.09 -12.41 -3.75
N LYS A 99 -14.40 -12.57 -3.91
CA LYS A 99 -15.30 -11.54 -4.45
C LYS A 99 -15.32 -10.26 -3.62
N ASP A 100 -15.20 -10.37 -2.30
CA ASP A 100 -15.20 -9.20 -1.41
C ASP A 100 -13.84 -8.50 -1.43
N GLN A 101 -12.73 -9.25 -1.57
CA GLN A 101 -11.41 -8.67 -1.78
C GLN A 101 -11.36 -7.84 -3.07
N VAL A 102 -11.95 -8.34 -4.15
CA VAL A 102 -12.10 -7.60 -5.42
C VAL A 102 -12.91 -6.31 -5.22
N LYS A 103 -13.99 -6.34 -4.42
CA LYS A 103 -14.75 -5.12 -4.09
C LYS A 103 -13.94 -4.12 -3.28
N GLU A 104 -13.10 -4.58 -2.36
CA GLU A 104 -12.20 -3.68 -1.61
C GLU A 104 -11.23 -2.98 -2.56
N VAL A 105 -10.61 -3.70 -3.51
CA VAL A 105 -9.76 -3.11 -4.56
C VAL A 105 -10.55 -2.11 -5.40
N ALA A 106 -11.73 -2.51 -5.88
CA ALA A 106 -12.61 -1.63 -6.66
C ALA A 106 -12.95 -0.33 -5.92
N ARG A 107 -13.22 -0.39 -4.61
CA ARG A 107 -13.46 0.80 -3.77
C ARG A 107 -12.28 1.76 -3.75
N VAL A 108 -11.04 1.25 -3.70
CA VAL A 108 -9.83 2.10 -3.71
C VAL A 108 -9.64 2.72 -5.10
N LYS A 109 -9.69 1.90 -6.17
CA LYS A 109 -9.47 2.38 -7.55
C LYS A 109 -10.55 3.36 -8.01
N ARG A 110 -11.74 3.32 -7.39
CA ARG A 110 -12.88 4.20 -7.67
C ARG A 110 -13.08 5.33 -6.65
N HIS A 111 -12.16 5.51 -5.67
CA HIS A 111 -12.34 6.50 -4.60
C HIS A 111 -12.40 7.94 -5.11
N ILE A 112 -11.56 8.28 -6.08
CA ILE A 112 -11.53 9.55 -6.79
C ILE A 112 -11.16 9.22 -8.23
N HIS A 113 -12.06 9.54 -9.16
CA HIS A 113 -11.81 9.34 -10.57
C HIS A 113 -11.25 10.65 -11.13
N GLY A 114 -10.04 10.61 -11.67
CA GLY A 114 -9.59 11.73 -12.49
C GLY A 114 -10.41 11.79 -13.76
N LEU A 115 -10.05 10.97 -14.73
CA LEU A 115 -10.85 10.71 -15.92
C LEU A 115 -11.53 9.34 -15.78
N ILE A 116 -12.87 9.33 -15.75
CA ILE A 116 -13.65 8.10 -15.87
C ILE A 116 -13.66 7.73 -17.35
N GLN A 117 -12.86 6.75 -17.79
CA GLN A 117 -12.77 6.38 -19.21
C GLN A 117 -14.03 5.65 -19.72
N ASP A 118 -14.63 4.81 -18.89
CA ASP A 118 -15.84 4.06 -19.24
C ASP A 118 -17.00 4.38 -18.28
N PRO A 119 -17.61 5.57 -18.40
CA PRO A 119 -18.69 5.97 -17.51
C PRO A 119 -19.94 5.11 -17.79
N ILE A 120 -20.65 4.73 -16.74
CA ILE A 120 -21.91 3.99 -16.87
C ILE A 120 -22.92 4.87 -17.62
N THR A 121 -23.40 4.36 -18.75
CA THR A 121 -24.34 5.06 -19.64
C THR A 121 -25.75 4.47 -19.57
N VAL A 122 -26.70 5.22 -20.14
CA VAL A 122 -28.06 4.76 -20.43
C VAL A 122 -28.39 5.09 -21.88
N THR A 123 -29.43 4.47 -22.44
CA THR A 123 -29.90 4.79 -23.80
C THR A 123 -31.11 5.73 -23.73
N SER A 124 -31.44 6.39 -24.85
CA SER A 124 -32.51 7.40 -24.88
C SER A 124 -33.92 6.80 -24.75
N ASP A 125 -34.07 5.51 -25.03
CA ASP A 125 -35.35 4.83 -25.16
C ASP A 125 -35.95 4.31 -23.86
N VAL A 126 -35.14 4.11 -22.82
CA VAL A 126 -35.55 3.56 -21.51
C VAL A 126 -36.35 4.58 -20.68
N LEU A 127 -37.10 4.09 -19.68
CA LEU A 127 -37.84 4.92 -18.75
C LEU A 127 -36.98 5.33 -17.55
N ILE A 128 -37.33 6.45 -16.91
CA ILE A 128 -36.70 6.85 -15.64
C ILE A 128 -36.88 5.79 -14.54
N GLY A 129 -38.01 5.07 -14.53
CA GLY A 129 -38.25 3.97 -13.61
C GLY A 129 -37.22 2.84 -13.73
N ASP A 130 -36.80 2.52 -14.95
CA ASP A 130 -35.80 1.49 -15.20
C ASP A 130 -34.41 1.94 -14.71
N VAL A 131 -34.08 3.22 -14.93
CA VAL A 131 -32.84 3.82 -14.41
C VAL A 131 -32.81 3.78 -12.88
N LEU A 132 -33.93 4.10 -12.21
CA LEU A 132 -34.04 4.00 -10.74
C LEU A 132 -33.82 2.56 -10.26
N ALA A 133 -34.43 1.57 -10.94
CA ALA A 133 -34.23 0.16 -10.62
C ALA A 133 -32.77 -0.27 -10.80
N ILE A 134 -32.10 0.19 -11.87
CA ILE A 134 -30.66 -0.07 -12.09
C ILE A 134 -29.81 0.54 -10.97
N ILE A 135 -30.10 1.78 -10.55
CA ILE A 135 -29.39 2.44 -9.44
C ILE A 135 -29.54 1.63 -8.16
N GLU A 136 -30.76 1.19 -7.82
CA GLU A 136 -31.04 0.42 -6.62
C GLU A 136 -30.36 -0.96 -6.67
N GLN A 137 -30.52 -1.67 -7.79
CA GLN A 137 -29.97 -3.01 -8.01
C GLN A 137 -28.43 -3.00 -7.95
N LYS A 138 -27.80 -2.02 -8.61
CA LYS A 138 -26.34 -1.89 -8.66
C LYS A 138 -25.75 -1.03 -7.53
N ARG A 139 -26.61 -0.47 -6.67
CA ARG A 139 -26.26 0.41 -5.53
C ARG A 139 -25.35 1.57 -5.94
N PHE A 140 -25.68 2.25 -7.02
CA PHE A 140 -24.92 3.41 -7.47
C PHE A 140 -25.06 4.56 -6.48
N SER A 141 -23.94 5.21 -6.14
CA SER A 141 -23.91 6.42 -5.29
C SER A 141 -24.22 7.71 -6.08
N PHE A 142 -24.48 7.60 -7.38
CA PHE A 142 -24.73 8.71 -8.29
C PHE A 142 -25.98 8.44 -9.13
N SER A 143 -26.58 9.52 -9.64
CA SER A 143 -27.84 9.48 -10.40
C SER A 143 -27.78 10.24 -11.72
N THR A 144 -26.59 10.64 -12.17
CA THR A 144 -26.39 11.34 -13.45
C THR A 144 -25.68 10.42 -14.43
N PHE A 145 -26.20 10.26 -15.65
CA PHE A 145 -25.72 9.30 -16.63
C PHE A 145 -25.53 9.96 -18.00
N PRO A 146 -24.38 9.77 -18.68
CA PRO A 146 -24.29 10.03 -20.11
C PRO A 146 -25.31 9.15 -20.85
N VAL A 147 -25.96 9.73 -21.86
CA VAL A 147 -26.90 9.02 -22.73
C VAL A 147 -26.20 8.75 -24.04
N VAL A 148 -26.16 7.49 -24.49
CA VAL A 148 -25.52 7.10 -25.75
C VAL A 148 -26.48 6.36 -26.67
N ASP A 149 -26.20 6.37 -27.96
CA ASP A 149 -26.89 5.53 -28.94
C ASP A 149 -26.27 4.11 -29.03
N SER A 150 -26.78 3.29 -29.95
CA SER A 150 -26.31 1.93 -30.18
C SER A 150 -24.86 1.83 -30.65
N ASP A 151 -24.32 2.90 -31.23
CA ASP A 151 -22.95 2.98 -31.76
C ASP A 151 -21.97 3.61 -30.75
N GLY A 152 -22.45 3.91 -29.54
CA GLY A 152 -21.69 4.55 -28.46
C GLY A 152 -21.52 6.06 -28.62
N ARG A 153 -22.24 6.69 -29.56
CA ARG A 153 -22.21 8.15 -29.73
C ARG A 153 -23.01 8.84 -28.66
N LEU A 154 -22.50 9.99 -28.20
CA LEU A 154 -23.13 10.77 -27.16
C LEU A 154 -24.45 11.39 -27.68
N ALA A 155 -25.57 10.96 -27.11
CA ALA A 155 -26.91 11.46 -27.43
C ALA A 155 -27.39 12.54 -26.44
N GLY A 156 -26.87 12.56 -25.22
CA GLY A 156 -27.27 13.52 -24.20
C GLY A 156 -26.69 13.24 -22.81
N LEU A 157 -27.21 13.95 -21.80
CA LEU A 157 -26.87 13.79 -20.39
C LEU A 157 -28.14 13.76 -19.56
N LEU A 158 -28.35 12.67 -18.83
CA LEU A 158 -29.47 12.51 -17.91
C LEU A 158 -29.07 13.02 -16.52
N SER A 159 -29.60 14.18 -16.11
CA SER A 159 -29.30 14.78 -14.82
C SER A 159 -29.96 14.03 -13.65
N GLY A 160 -29.25 13.91 -12.52
CA GLY A 160 -29.82 13.35 -11.28
C GLY A 160 -31.05 14.10 -10.75
N ASN A 161 -31.26 15.36 -11.18
CA ASN A 161 -32.45 16.12 -10.80
C ASN A 161 -33.75 15.58 -11.40
N VAL A 162 -33.67 14.86 -12.52
CA VAL A 162 -34.82 14.25 -13.21
C VAL A 162 -34.94 12.75 -12.97
N VAL A 163 -33.92 12.10 -12.38
CA VAL A 163 -33.98 10.69 -11.96
C VAL A 163 -34.67 10.59 -10.59
N LYS A 164 -36.01 10.71 -10.59
CA LYS A 164 -36.85 10.70 -9.39
C LYS A 164 -38.13 9.90 -9.63
N ASP A 165 -38.67 9.26 -8.59
CA ASP A 165 -39.87 8.41 -8.70
C ASP A 165 -41.06 9.13 -9.36
N ARG A 166 -41.22 10.43 -9.09
CA ARG A 166 -42.28 11.26 -9.70
C ARG A 166 -42.22 11.36 -11.23
N TYR A 167 -41.09 11.01 -11.85
CA TYR A 167 -40.88 11.04 -13.30
C TYR A 167 -40.73 9.64 -13.90
N LYS A 168 -41.01 8.57 -13.14
CA LYS A 168 -40.75 7.18 -13.56
C LYS A 168 -41.36 6.76 -14.89
N SER A 169 -42.47 7.37 -15.29
CA SER A 169 -43.18 7.08 -16.54
C SER A 169 -42.67 7.85 -17.76
N LYS A 170 -41.74 8.80 -17.58
CA LYS A 170 -41.13 9.55 -18.68
C LYS A 170 -39.97 8.77 -19.30
N ARG A 171 -39.75 8.94 -20.61
CA ARG A 171 -38.56 8.40 -21.28
C ARG A 171 -37.36 9.29 -21.03
N VAL A 172 -36.16 8.69 -21.05
CA VAL A 172 -34.90 9.43 -20.94
C VAL A 172 -34.79 10.52 -22.01
N ALA A 173 -35.17 10.21 -23.26
CA ALA A 173 -35.20 11.17 -24.36
C ALA A 173 -35.99 12.46 -24.06
N ASP A 174 -37.06 12.37 -23.26
CA ASP A 174 -37.98 13.49 -23.01
C ASP A 174 -37.45 14.47 -21.95
N VAL A 175 -36.45 14.07 -21.16
CA VAL A 175 -35.99 14.81 -19.97
C VAL A 175 -34.47 14.96 -19.88
N MET A 176 -33.69 14.29 -20.75
CA MET A 176 -32.25 14.48 -20.82
C MET A 176 -31.90 15.87 -21.38
N THR A 177 -30.70 16.34 -21.06
CA THR A 177 -30.10 17.44 -21.82
C THR A 177 -29.61 16.87 -23.15
N PRO A 178 -30.13 17.33 -24.30
CA PRO A 178 -29.79 16.76 -25.60
C PRO A 178 -28.35 17.09 -26.00
N ARG A 179 -27.73 16.26 -26.85
CA ARG A 179 -26.34 16.44 -27.34
C ARG A 179 -26.03 17.85 -27.83
N SER A 180 -26.97 18.50 -28.50
CA SER A 180 -26.82 19.86 -29.06
C SER A 180 -26.70 20.96 -27.99
N ALA A 181 -27.12 20.69 -26.75
CA ALA A 181 -27.02 21.61 -25.62
C ALA A 181 -25.86 21.28 -24.67
N LEU A 182 -25.06 20.24 -24.99
CA LEU A 182 -23.92 19.84 -24.19
C LEU A 182 -22.63 20.48 -24.70
N ILE A 183 -21.83 20.94 -23.76
CA ILE A 183 -20.44 21.32 -23.99
C ILE A 183 -19.58 20.11 -23.62
N THR A 184 -18.69 19.71 -24.53
CA THR A 184 -17.87 18.50 -24.44
C THR A 184 -16.43 18.82 -24.79
N GLU A 185 -15.47 18.06 -24.27
CA GLU A 185 -14.06 18.15 -24.67
C GLU A 185 -13.66 16.98 -25.57
N LEU A 186 -12.70 17.21 -26.46
CA LEU A 186 -12.15 16.14 -27.30
C LEU A 186 -11.05 15.39 -26.53
N ASP A 187 -11.04 14.06 -26.64
CA ASP A 187 -10.02 13.19 -26.02
C ASP A 187 -8.57 13.63 -26.33
N SER A 188 -8.33 14.04 -27.58
CA SER A 188 -7.04 14.55 -28.07
C SER A 188 -6.60 15.86 -27.42
N THR A 189 -7.48 16.59 -26.75
CA THR A 189 -7.16 17.90 -26.11
C THR A 189 -6.80 17.78 -24.62
N LEU A 190 -7.03 16.61 -24.00
CA LEU A 190 -6.74 16.40 -22.59
C LEU A 190 -5.23 16.47 -22.27
N GLY A 191 -4.38 16.11 -23.25
CA GLY A 191 -2.93 16.10 -23.08
C GLY A 191 -2.47 15.11 -22.01
N ALA A 192 -1.32 15.38 -21.39
CA ALA A 192 -0.73 14.51 -20.36
C ALA A 192 -1.40 14.61 -18.98
N ASP A 193 -2.20 15.65 -18.75
CA ASP A 193 -2.86 15.92 -17.46
C ASP A 193 -4.35 16.24 -17.69
N PRO A 194 -5.21 15.20 -17.71
CA PRO A 194 -6.65 15.36 -17.87
C PRO A 194 -7.30 16.20 -16.77
N ILE A 195 -6.74 16.24 -15.56
CA ILE A 195 -7.29 17.03 -14.44
C ILE A 195 -7.12 18.50 -14.72
N LYS A 196 -5.91 18.90 -15.15
CA LYS A 196 -5.64 20.29 -15.50
C LYS A 196 -6.45 20.75 -16.70
N ALA A 197 -6.73 19.86 -17.64
CA ALA A 197 -7.65 20.15 -18.75
C ALA A 197 -9.08 20.36 -18.24
N ALA A 198 -9.56 19.47 -17.37
CA ALA A 198 -10.88 19.57 -16.76
C ALA A 198 -11.07 20.82 -15.90
N ASP A 199 -10.05 21.22 -15.14
CA ASP A 199 -10.04 22.45 -14.32
C ASP A 199 -10.28 23.68 -15.18
N ARG A 200 -9.55 23.83 -16.29
CA ARG A 200 -9.75 24.90 -17.27
C ARG A 200 -11.15 24.86 -17.89
N PHE A 201 -11.65 23.67 -18.18
CA PHE A 201 -13.00 23.50 -18.73
C PHE A 201 -14.07 23.99 -17.75
N PHE A 202 -13.98 23.61 -16.47
CA PHE A 202 -14.95 24.02 -15.45
C PHE A 202 -14.88 25.52 -15.15
N ASP A 203 -13.67 26.11 -15.12
CA ASP A 203 -13.47 27.56 -14.98
C ASP A 203 -14.11 28.35 -16.13
N ALA A 204 -13.97 27.86 -17.37
CA ALA A 204 -14.54 28.50 -18.55
C ALA A 204 -16.07 28.34 -18.65
N HIS A 205 -16.63 27.28 -18.06
CA HIS A 205 -18.04 26.90 -18.20
C HIS A 205 -18.76 26.80 -16.84
N VAL A 206 -18.85 27.94 -16.15
CA VAL A 206 -19.49 28.05 -14.83
C VAL A 206 -20.89 27.43 -14.82
N GLY A 207 -21.14 26.55 -13.85
CA GLY A 207 -22.42 25.85 -13.67
C GLY A 207 -22.48 24.46 -14.29
N ILE A 208 -21.49 24.07 -15.10
CA ILE A 208 -21.32 22.69 -15.56
C ILE A 208 -20.56 21.89 -14.51
N ASN A 209 -21.16 20.79 -14.04
CA ASN A 209 -20.56 19.94 -13.00
C ASN A 209 -19.94 18.64 -13.54
N LYS A 210 -20.06 18.41 -14.85
CA LYS A 210 -19.63 17.19 -15.55
C LYS A 210 -19.07 17.55 -16.92
N MET A 211 -17.81 17.24 -17.14
CA MET A 211 -17.14 17.38 -18.43
C MET A 211 -17.18 16.02 -19.13
N LEU A 212 -17.93 15.93 -20.24
CA LEU A 212 -17.96 14.74 -21.08
C LEU A 212 -16.83 14.82 -22.11
N VAL A 213 -16.09 13.73 -22.26
CA VAL A 213 -14.98 13.61 -23.20
C VAL A 213 -15.43 12.74 -24.36
N VAL A 214 -15.26 13.21 -25.59
CA VAL A 214 -15.64 12.50 -26.81
C VAL A 214 -14.46 12.38 -27.78
N ASP A 215 -14.50 11.42 -28.70
CA ASP A 215 -13.59 11.40 -29.84
C ASP A 215 -14.13 12.22 -31.03
N ARG A 216 -13.42 12.19 -32.16
CA ARG A 216 -13.79 12.92 -33.38
C ARG A 216 -15.09 12.44 -34.03
N ASP A 217 -15.54 11.21 -33.72
CA ASP A 217 -16.79 10.63 -34.22
C ASP A 217 -17.97 10.84 -33.24
N ASP A 218 -17.77 11.67 -32.21
CA ASP A 218 -18.69 11.98 -31.12
C ASP A 218 -19.01 10.78 -30.21
N ARG A 219 -18.13 9.77 -30.19
CA ARG A 219 -18.25 8.65 -29.25
C ARG A 219 -17.75 9.04 -27.88
N LEU A 220 -18.49 8.64 -26.84
CA LEU A 220 -18.11 8.92 -25.46
C LEU A 220 -16.83 8.16 -25.08
N ARG A 221 -15.81 8.91 -24.66
CA ARG A 221 -14.49 8.41 -24.23
C ARG A 221 -14.18 8.65 -22.76
N GLY A 222 -15.01 9.46 -22.09
CA GLY A 222 -14.93 9.58 -20.66
C GLY A 222 -15.77 10.68 -20.05
N LEU A 223 -15.63 10.81 -18.74
CA LEU A 223 -16.33 11.78 -17.91
C LEU A 223 -15.40 12.25 -16.78
N VAL A 224 -15.36 13.55 -16.53
CA VAL A 224 -14.72 14.16 -15.36
C VAL A 224 -15.77 14.91 -14.56
N THR A 225 -15.70 14.88 -13.23
CA THR A 225 -16.60 15.65 -12.35
C THR A 225 -15.86 16.81 -11.71
N ILE A 226 -16.54 17.95 -11.55
CA ILE A 226 -15.94 19.12 -10.89
C ILE A 226 -15.51 18.80 -9.45
N SER A 227 -16.32 18.01 -8.73
CA SER A 227 -16.00 17.59 -7.36
C SER A 227 -14.74 16.75 -7.25
N ASP A 228 -14.41 15.96 -8.28
CA ASP A 228 -13.16 15.19 -8.29
C ASP A 228 -11.97 16.11 -8.59
N VAL A 229 -12.12 17.06 -9.52
CA VAL A 229 -11.09 18.07 -9.81
C VAL A 229 -10.81 18.93 -8.58
N GLU A 230 -11.83 19.43 -7.89
CA GLU A 230 -11.69 20.22 -6.66
C GLU A 230 -10.96 19.43 -5.57
N LYS A 231 -11.31 18.15 -5.38
CA LYS A 231 -10.63 17.26 -4.43
C LYS A 231 -9.17 17.08 -4.80
N ILE A 232 -8.86 16.75 -6.06
CA ILE A 232 -7.48 16.56 -6.52
C ILE A 232 -6.67 17.86 -6.39
N ASN A 233 -7.24 19.01 -6.75
CA ASN A 233 -6.60 20.31 -6.59
C ASN A 233 -6.38 20.66 -5.11
N SER A 234 -7.26 20.22 -4.20
CA SER A 234 -7.04 20.37 -2.76
C SER A 234 -5.86 19.52 -2.26
N GLU A 235 -5.59 18.37 -2.89
CA GLU A 235 -4.44 17.51 -2.57
C GLU A 235 -3.09 18.18 -2.89
N THR A 236 -3.04 19.16 -3.81
CA THR A 236 -1.82 19.95 -4.05
C THR A 236 -1.33 20.70 -2.82
N LYS A 237 -2.22 20.97 -1.85
CA LYS A 237 -1.90 21.59 -0.55
C LYS A 237 -1.63 20.56 0.54
N ALA A 238 -1.75 19.27 0.25
CA ALA A 238 -1.52 18.20 1.21
C ALA A 238 -0.02 18.12 1.57
N ARG A 239 0.26 17.64 2.78
CA ARG A 239 1.63 17.49 3.29
C ARG A 239 2.44 16.48 2.48
N ARG A 240 1.77 15.52 1.84
CA ARG A 240 2.36 14.46 1.04
C ARG A 240 1.62 14.33 -0.27
N LYS A 241 2.36 13.96 -1.30
CA LYS A 241 1.79 13.67 -2.62
C LYS A 241 1.13 12.29 -2.59
N PRO A 242 -0.10 12.15 -3.14
CA PRO A 242 -0.72 10.85 -3.33
C PRO A 242 0.11 9.94 -4.24
N ALA A 243 0.05 8.63 -3.99
CA ALA A 243 0.55 7.60 -4.87
C ALA A 243 -0.57 7.20 -5.83
N ARG A 244 -0.35 7.47 -7.11
CA ARG A 244 -1.30 7.21 -8.20
C ARG A 244 -0.62 6.39 -9.30
N ASP A 245 -1.43 5.60 -10.00
CA ASP A 245 -1.02 4.86 -11.19
C ASP A 245 -0.95 5.77 -12.43
N ALA A 246 -0.57 5.20 -13.57
CA ALA A 246 -0.46 5.92 -14.85
C ALA A 246 -1.80 6.50 -15.34
N GLN A 247 -2.93 6.02 -14.82
CA GLN A 247 -4.28 6.50 -15.12
C GLN A 247 -4.82 7.43 -14.02
N PHE A 248 -3.95 7.97 -13.16
CA PHE A 248 -4.28 8.88 -12.05
C PHE A 248 -5.20 8.28 -10.97
N ARG A 249 -5.34 6.95 -10.88
CA ARG A 249 -6.09 6.31 -9.79
C ARG A 249 -5.17 6.01 -8.62
N LEU A 250 -5.71 5.96 -7.41
CA LEU A 250 -4.93 5.58 -6.22
C LEU A 250 -4.34 4.17 -6.40
N VAL A 251 -3.10 3.97 -5.93
CA VAL A 251 -2.46 2.65 -5.95
C VAL A 251 -2.97 1.76 -4.83
N VAL A 252 -3.10 0.46 -5.11
CA VAL A 252 -3.51 -0.56 -4.12
C VAL A 252 -2.88 -1.91 -4.45
N GLY A 253 -2.56 -2.68 -3.41
CA GLY A 253 -2.23 -4.09 -3.57
C GLY A 253 -3.15 -5.01 -2.78
N ALA A 254 -3.09 -6.30 -3.09
CA ALA A 254 -3.88 -7.32 -2.40
C ALA A 254 -3.01 -8.54 -2.12
N ALA A 255 -3.09 -9.05 -0.90
CA ALA A 255 -2.40 -10.27 -0.53
C ALA A 255 -3.14 -11.51 -1.06
N LEU A 256 -2.38 -12.54 -1.37
CA LEU A 256 -2.85 -13.83 -1.84
C LEU A 256 -2.25 -14.93 -0.98
N SER A 257 -3.00 -16.00 -0.78
CA SER A 257 -2.51 -17.24 -0.20
C SER A 257 -2.54 -18.36 -1.24
N PRO A 258 -1.62 -19.35 -1.14
CA PRO A 258 -1.70 -20.55 -1.97
C PRO A 258 -3.04 -21.27 -1.74
N VAL A 259 -3.80 -21.43 -2.82
CA VAL A 259 -5.01 -22.25 -2.83
C VAL A 259 -4.64 -23.63 -3.33
N ARG A 260 -5.05 -24.67 -2.60
CA ARG A 260 -4.71 -26.06 -2.92
C ARG A 260 -5.97 -26.89 -3.16
N LEU A 261 -5.86 -27.84 -4.07
CA LEU A 261 -6.79 -28.94 -4.25
C LEU A 261 -6.64 -29.94 -3.09
N PRO A 262 -7.62 -30.85 -2.87
CA PRO A 262 -7.49 -31.91 -1.86
C PRO A 262 -6.25 -32.80 -2.05
N SER A 263 -5.71 -32.88 -3.27
CA SER A 263 -4.46 -33.57 -3.59
C SER A 263 -3.20 -32.86 -3.07
N GLY A 264 -3.33 -31.65 -2.55
CA GLY A 264 -2.22 -30.79 -2.12
C GLY A 264 -1.58 -29.97 -3.25
N ALA A 265 -1.90 -30.26 -4.52
CA ALA A 265 -1.46 -29.45 -5.65
C ALA A 265 -2.11 -28.05 -5.63
N LEU A 266 -1.46 -27.06 -6.24
CA LEU A 266 -2.05 -25.73 -6.40
C LEU A 266 -3.31 -25.82 -7.27
N ASP A 267 -4.39 -25.16 -6.82
CA ASP A 267 -5.59 -24.94 -7.62
C ASP A 267 -5.34 -23.77 -8.58
N ARG A 268 -4.72 -24.09 -9.73
CA ARG A 268 -4.24 -23.09 -10.70
C ARG A 268 -5.37 -22.23 -11.23
N ASP A 269 -6.49 -22.85 -11.60
CA ASP A 269 -7.63 -22.17 -12.20
C ASP A 269 -8.24 -21.16 -11.24
N LYS A 270 -8.42 -21.55 -9.97
CA LYS A 270 -8.95 -20.65 -8.94
C LYS A 270 -8.01 -19.49 -8.62
N ILE A 271 -6.71 -19.74 -8.60
CA ILE A 271 -5.69 -18.69 -8.41
C ILE A 271 -5.74 -17.70 -9.58
N LEU A 272 -5.65 -18.19 -10.82
CA LEU A 272 -5.62 -17.35 -12.01
C LEU A 272 -6.94 -16.58 -12.19
N THR A 273 -8.08 -17.20 -11.92
CA THR A 273 -9.39 -16.54 -11.97
C THR A 273 -9.46 -15.38 -10.96
N HIS A 274 -9.00 -15.60 -9.73
CA HIS A 274 -9.00 -14.56 -8.71
C HIS A 274 -8.06 -13.40 -9.06
N VAL A 275 -6.84 -13.70 -9.50
CA VAL A 275 -5.89 -12.67 -9.94
C VAL A 275 -6.43 -11.93 -11.17
N GLY A 276 -7.08 -12.63 -12.10
CA GLY A 276 -7.75 -12.05 -13.26
C GLY A 276 -8.78 -11.01 -12.85
N HIS A 277 -9.68 -11.32 -11.92
CA HIS A 277 -10.66 -10.34 -11.42
C HIS A 277 -10.01 -9.13 -10.71
N LEU A 278 -8.89 -9.33 -10.01
CA LEU A 278 -8.16 -8.21 -9.40
C LEU A 278 -7.50 -7.33 -10.47
N VAL A 279 -6.96 -7.93 -11.54
CA VAL A 279 -6.39 -7.23 -12.69
C VAL A 279 -7.47 -6.49 -13.48
N GLU A 280 -8.67 -7.06 -13.64
CA GLU A 280 -9.84 -6.37 -14.23
C GLU A 280 -10.25 -5.13 -13.42
N GLU A 281 -10.15 -5.18 -12.09
CA GLU A 281 -10.29 -4.01 -11.22
C GLU A 281 -9.02 -3.16 -11.14
N GLN A 282 -8.00 -3.46 -11.95
CA GLN A 282 -6.82 -2.62 -12.19
C GLN A 282 -5.93 -2.47 -10.94
N ILE A 283 -5.72 -3.60 -10.25
CA ILE A 283 -4.79 -3.71 -9.12
C ILE A 283 -3.34 -3.41 -9.54
N ASP A 284 -2.58 -2.75 -8.65
CA ASP A 284 -1.21 -2.34 -8.94
C ASP A 284 -0.16 -3.36 -8.50
N ALA A 285 -0.47 -4.16 -7.46
CA ALA A 285 0.38 -5.25 -7.00
C ALA A 285 -0.39 -6.40 -6.34
N VAL A 286 0.11 -7.62 -6.50
CA VAL A 286 -0.31 -8.77 -5.69
C VAL A 286 0.81 -9.21 -4.76
N ALA A 287 0.46 -9.56 -3.52
CA ALA A 287 1.41 -10.00 -2.51
C ALA A 287 1.18 -11.48 -2.15
N ILE A 288 1.99 -12.39 -2.68
CA ILE A 288 1.98 -13.80 -2.27
C ILE A 288 2.65 -13.88 -0.90
N SER A 289 1.82 -13.83 0.15
CA SER A 289 2.22 -13.57 1.53
C SER A 289 1.95 -14.80 2.40
N THR A 290 3.02 -15.45 2.83
CA THR A 290 3.02 -16.70 3.61
C THR A 290 3.99 -16.59 4.78
N ALA A 291 3.87 -17.50 5.76
CA ALA A 291 4.85 -17.55 6.86
C ALA A 291 6.24 -18.00 6.39
N HIS A 292 6.31 -18.85 5.37
CA HIS A 292 7.56 -19.40 4.81
C HIS A 292 7.47 -19.52 3.28
N ALA A 293 8.01 -18.53 2.58
CA ALA A 293 7.92 -18.46 1.11
C ALA A 293 9.05 -19.18 0.38
N HIS A 294 10.09 -19.63 1.08
CA HIS A 294 11.14 -20.46 0.49
C HIS A 294 10.68 -21.93 0.38
N THR A 295 9.54 -22.14 -0.28
CA THR A 295 8.88 -23.44 -0.45
C THR A 295 8.40 -23.60 -1.89
N SER A 296 8.46 -24.83 -2.41
CA SER A 296 8.14 -25.11 -3.82
C SER A 296 6.75 -24.62 -4.23
N GLY A 297 5.73 -24.85 -3.40
CA GLY A 297 4.37 -24.41 -3.70
C GLY A 297 4.21 -22.89 -3.76
N VAL A 298 4.98 -22.12 -2.98
CA VAL A 298 4.96 -20.65 -3.08
C VAL A 298 5.69 -20.20 -4.34
N GLY A 299 6.87 -20.77 -4.63
CA GLY A 299 7.60 -20.46 -5.86
C GLY A 299 6.81 -20.82 -7.13
N ASP A 300 6.08 -21.94 -7.12
CA ASP A 300 5.21 -22.33 -8.23
C ASP A 300 4.03 -21.37 -8.41
N MET A 301 3.47 -20.84 -7.32
CA MET A 301 2.42 -19.81 -7.39
C MET A 301 2.97 -18.48 -7.94
N VAL A 302 4.16 -18.06 -7.50
CA VAL A 302 4.82 -16.84 -8.02
C VAL A 302 5.03 -16.97 -9.52
N ARG A 303 5.60 -18.09 -9.98
CA ARG A 303 5.79 -18.37 -11.40
C ARG A 303 4.47 -18.42 -12.17
N LEU A 304 3.47 -19.12 -11.64
CA LEU A 304 2.13 -19.19 -12.25
C LEU A 304 1.53 -17.80 -12.49
N VAL A 305 1.62 -16.91 -11.50
CA VAL A 305 1.08 -15.54 -11.63
C VAL A 305 1.92 -14.72 -12.60
N ARG A 306 3.26 -14.81 -12.56
CA ARG A 306 4.14 -14.12 -13.51
C ARG A 306 3.87 -14.53 -14.95
N ASP A 307 3.73 -15.83 -15.21
CA ASP A 307 3.52 -16.37 -16.55
C ASP A 307 2.18 -15.89 -17.15
N ALA A 308 1.14 -15.76 -16.32
CA ALA A 308 -0.18 -15.32 -16.76
C ALA A 308 -0.33 -13.78 -16.81
N PHE A 309 0.40 -13.05 -15.96
CA PHE A 309 0.31 -11.59 -15.84
C PHE A 309 1.71 -10.95 -15.86
N PRO A 310 2.37 -10.87 -17.04
CA PRO A 310 3.78 -10.49 -17.17
C PRO A 310 4.13 -9.09 -16.66
N ASP A 311 3.19 -8.16 -16.67
CA ASP A 311 3.41 -6.76 -16.26
C ASP A 311 3.00 -6.46 -14.81
N LEU A 312 2.32 -7.42 -14.16
CA LEU A 312 1.82 -7.23 -12.80
C LEU A 312 2.98 -7.19 -11.80
N THR A 313 2.94 -6.25 -10.87
CA THR A 313 3.90 -6.22 -9.76
C THR A 313 3.60 -7.36 -8.78
N ILE A 314 4.58 -8.23 -8.57
CA ILE A 314 4.48 -9.36 -7.65
C ILE A 314 5.39 -9.10 -6.45
N ILE A 315 4.78 -8.97 -5.27
CA ILE A 315 5.44 -9.00 -3.98
C ILE A 315 5.39 -10.44 -3.46
N ALA A 316 6.50 -11.01 -2.98
CA ALA A 316 6.50 -12.37 -2.46
C ALA A 316 7.27 -12.49 -1.13
N GLY A 317 6.75 -13.28 -0.19
CA GLY A 317 7.43 -13.53 1.07
C GLY A 317 6.56 -14.30 2.07
N ASN A 318 7.01 -14.53 3.30
CA ASN A 318 8.22 -13.97 3.89
C ASN A 318 9.43 -14.92 3.75
N VAL A 319 10.62 -14.32 3.63
CA VAL A 319 11.92 -15.03 3.74
C VAL A 319 12.86 -14.26 4.69
N THR A 320 13.94 -14.91 5.12
CA THR A 320 14.97 -14.30 6.00
C THR A 320 16.39 -14.57 5.52
N SER A 321 16.56 -15.17 4.34
CA SER A 321 17.85 -15.63 3.80
C SER A 321 18.04 -15.19 2.36
N GLY A 322 19.32 -15.07 1.95
CA GLY A 322 19.68 -14.77 0.56
C GLY A 322 19.18 -15.84 -0.42
N ALA A 323 19.28 -17.13 -0.04
CA ALA A 323 18.75 -18.23 -0.85
C ALA A 323 17.23 -18.10 -1.09
N GLY A 324 16.46 -17.70 -0.06
CA GLY A 324 15.02 -17.46 -0.23
C GLY A 324 14.72 -16.26 -1.13
N VAL A 325 15.57 -15.24 -1.11
CA VAL A 325 15.48 -14.08 -2.02
C VAL A 325 15.73 -14.52 -3.47
N GLU A 326 16.81 -15.25 -3.72
CA GLU A 326 17.14 -15.76 -5.06
C GLU A 326 16.05 -16.67 -5.60
N PHE A 327 15.56 -17.58 -4.77
CA PHE A 327 14.47 -18.49 -5.13
C PHE A 327 13.21 -17.76 -5.62
N LEU A 328 12.79 -16.69 -4.92
CA LEU A 328 11.60 -15.93 -5.31
C LEU A 328 11.86 -15.01 -6.51
N ALA A 329 13.05 -14.42 -6.60
CA ALA A 329 13.46 -13.60 -7.73
C ALA A 329 13.46 -14.42 -9.04
N GLU A 330 14.04 -15.63 -9.02
CA GLU A 330 14.07 -16.54 -10.16
C GLU A 330 12.69 -17.03 -10.60
N ARG A 331 11.67 -16.89 -9.75
CA ARG A 331 10.27 -17.23 -10.07
C ARG A 331 9.47 -16.03 -10.56
N GLY A 332 10.06 -14.83 -10.58
CA GLY A 332 9.47 -13.63 -11.17
C GLY A 332 8.89 -12.63 -10.17
N ALA A 333 9.22 -12.71 -8.88
CA ALA A 333 8.87 -11.66 -7.92
C ALA A 333 9.67 -10.38 -8.18
N ASN A 334 9.01 -9.21 -8.14
CA ASN A 334 9.68 -7.90 -8.28
C ASN A 334 10.24 -7.41 -6.94
N ALA A 335 9.48 -7.63 -5.86
CA ALA A 335 9.84 -7.20 -4.52
C ALA A 335 9.65 -8.34 -3.51
N ILE A 336 10.59 -8.50 -2.58
CA ILE A 336 10.61 -9.64 -1.66
C ILE A 336 10.45 -9.16 -0.22
N LYS A 337 9.47 -9.74 0.48
CA LYS A 337 9.12 -9.38 1.85
C LYS A 337 10.03 -10.13 2.83
N ILE A 338 10.78 -9.40 3.64
CA ILE A 338 11.81 -9.92 4.54
C ILE A 338 11.33 -9.83 5.99
N GLY A 339 11.34 -10.96 6.68
CA GLY A 339 11.11 -11.02 8.12
C GLY A 339 10.25 -12.21 8.55
N GLN A 340 10.72 -12.98 9.53
CA GLN A 340 9.95 -14.09 10.11
C GLN A 340 10.09 -14.05 11.63
N GLY A 341 8.97 -13.87 12.32
CA GLY A 341 8.92 -13.70 13.77
C GLY A 341 9.20 -12.32 14.38
N PRO A 342 9.57 -11.22 13.68
CA PRO A 342 9.87 -9.94 14.35
C PRO A 342 8.60 -9.14 14.71
N GLY A 343 7.43 -9.50 14.18
CA GLY A 343 6.19 -8.76 14.40
C GLY A 343 5.77 -8.77 15.88
N SER A 344 5.22 -7.65 16.36
CA SER A 344 4.88 -7.43 17.78
C SER A 344 3.86 -8.42 18.37
N ILE A 345 3.16 -9.16 17.51
CA ILE A 345 2.13 -10.14 17.88
C ILE A 345 2.42 -11.53 17.31
N CYS A 346 3.63 -11.74 16.79
CA CYS A 346 4.08 -13.02 16.22
C CYS A 346 4.86 -13.80 17.27
N THR A 347 4.50 -15.07 17.45
CA THR A 347 5.17 -15.96 18.41
C THR A 347 5.95 -17.08 17.70
N THR A 348 6.11 -17.05 16.37
CA THR A 348 6.80 -18.09 15.60
C THR A 348 8.20 -18.42 16.14
N ARG A 349 8.98 -17.43 16.61
CA ARG A 349 10.30 -17.70 17.21
C ARG A 349 10.21 -18.46 18.53
N ILE A 350 9.17 -18.20 19.31
CA ILE A 350 8.95 -18.84 20.61
C ILE A 350 8.36 -20.24 20.42
N VAL A 351 7.38 -20.37 19.52
CA VAL A 351 6.61 -21.60 19.33
C VAL A 351 7.32 -22.59 18.41
N ALA A 352 7.88 -22.12 17.29
CA ALA A 352 8.55 -22.97 16.31
C ALA A 352 10.09 -22.94 16.41
N GLY A 353 10.67 -22.01 17.17
CA GLY A 353 12.13 -21.85 17.25
C GLY A 353 12.77 -21.25 15.99
N VAL A 354 11.97 -20.74 15.03
CA VAL A 354 12.46 -20.26 13.73
C VAL A 354 12.28 -18.75 13.58
N GLY A 355 13.36 -18.08 13.18
CA GLY A 355 13.36 -16.66 12.81
C GLY A 355 14.74 -16.02 13.06
N ILE A 356 15.03 -14.93 12.35
CA ILE A 356 16.34 -14.24 12.40
C ILE A 356 16.12 -12.78 12.81
N PRO A 357 16.88 -12.21 13.77
CA PRO A 357 16.84 -10.78 14.10
C PRO A 357 16.83 -9.89 12.85
N GLN A 358 15.88 -8.95 12.85
CA GLN A 358 15.37 -8.38 11.60
C GLN A 358 16.44 -7.64 10.80
N LEU A 359 17.33 -6.90 11.47
CA LEU A 359 18.35 -6.11 10.80
C LEU A 359 19.40 -7.01 10.12
N THR A 360 19.78 -8.12 10.76
CA THR A 360 20.63 -9.14 10.13
C THR A 360 19.95 -9.83 8.95
N ALA A 361 18.66 -10.16 9.07
CA ALA A 361 17.89 -10.74 7.96
C ALA A 361 17.84 -9.79 6.75
N LEU A 362 17.65 -8.49 6.99
CA LEU A 362 17.67 -7.46 5.95
C LEU A 362 19.03 -7.35 5.28
N TYR A 363 20.13 -7.33 6.05
CA TYR A 363 21.47 -7.28 5.46
C TYR A 363 21.72 -8.47 4.55
N VAL A 364 21.50 -9.70 5.03
CA VAL A 364 21.69 -10.92 4.24
C VAL A 364 20.82 -10.93 2.98
N ALA A 365 19.54 -10.56 3.11
CA ALA A 365 18.63 -10.47 1.98
C ALA A 365 19.07 -9.41 0.95
N SER A 366 19.57 -8.26 1.41
CA SER A 366 19.97 -7.14 0.54
C SER A 366 21.11 -7.52 -0.42
N ARG A 367 22.03 -8.41 0.01
CA ARG A 367 23.16 -8.85 -0.82
C ARG A 367 22.67 -9.64 -2.03
N SER A 368 21.79 -10.63 -1.80
CA SER A 368 21.19 -11.41 -2.88
C SER A 368 20.22 -10.58 -3.72
N ALA A 369 19.48 -9.66 -3.12
CA ALA A 369 18.55 -8.80 -3.85
C ALA A 369 19.26 -7.89 -4.86
N ALA A 370 20.37 -7.27 -4.44
CA ALA A 370 21.20 -6.46 -5.32
C ALA A 370 21.76 -7.27 -6.50
N ALA A 371 22.23 -8.50 -6.24
CA ALA A 371 22.73 -9.39 -7.30
C ALA A 371 21.66 -9.82 -8.32
N ARG A 372 20.39 -9.85 -7.91
CA ARG A 372 19.25 -10.25 -8.77
C ARG A 372 18.45 -9.08 -9.34
N GLY A 373 18.76 -7.84 -8.97
CA GLY A 373 18.04 -6.65 -9.42
C GLY A 373 16.60 -6.53 -8.91
N VAL A 374 16.28 -7.17 -7.78
CA VAL A 374 14.95 -7.14 -7.15
C VAL A 374 14.95 -6.23 -5.91
N ARG A 375 13.77 -5.78 -5.50
CA ARG A 375 13.60 -4.93 -4.31
C ARG A 375 13.34 -5.77 -3.07
N ILE A 376 13.62 -5.23 -1.89
CA ILE A 376 13.25 -5.87 -0.62
C ILE A 376 12.47 -4.95 0.31
N ILE A 377 11.53 -5.54 1.04
CA ILE A 377 10.61 -4.85 1.94
C ILE A 377 10.77 -5.40 3.35
N ALA A 378 11.06 -4.55 4.33
CA ALA A 378 11.18 -4.96 5.72
C ALA A 378 9.79 -5.13 6.36
N ASP A 379 9.44 -6.34 6.78
CA ASP A 379 8.14 -6.66 7.39
C ASP A 379 8.29 -7.09 8.86
N GLY A 380 7.79 -6.23 9.75
CA GLY A 380 7.73 -6.47 11.20
C GLY A 380 8.96 -6.00 11.99
N GLY A 381 8.80 -5.92 13.31
CA GLY A 381 9.82 -5.45 14.26
C GLY A 381 9.96 -3.94 14.40
N ILE A 382 9.23 -3.16 13.60
CA ILE A 382 9.29 -1.69 13.59
C ILE A 382 8.32 -1.13 14.63
N THR A 383 8.85 -0.34 15.55
CA THR A 383 8.07 0.23 16.68
C THR A 383 8.07 1.75 16.72
N LYS A 384 9.00 2.39 16.00
CA LYS A 384 9.24 3.83 16.01
C LYS A 384 9.85 4.29 14.68
N SER A 385 9.77 5.58 14.37
CA SER A 385 10.33 6.17 13.14
C SER A 385 11.82 5.89 12.94
N GLY A 386 12.62 5.86 14.01
CA GLY A 386 14.04 5.50 13.95
C GLY A 386 14.30 4.07 13.44
N ASP A 387 13.41 3.11 13.73
CA ASP A 387 13.52 1.75 13.20
C ASP A 387 13.27 1.74 11.68
N ILE A 388 12.39 2.60 11.18
CA ILE A 388 12.15 2.78 9.74
C ILE A 388 13.43 3.30 9.06
N VAL A 389 14.09 4.31 9.62
CA VAL A 389 15.37 4.82 9.10
C VAL A 389 16.38 3.68 9.00
N LYS A 390 16.60 2.94 10.09
CA LYS A 390 17.52 1.80 10.15
C LYS A 390 17.15 0.73 9.12
N ALA A 391 15.88 0.39 8.96
CA ALA A 391 15.43 -0.57 7.96
C ALA A 391 15.72 -0.09 6.53
N LEU A 392 15.46 1.18 6.21
CA LEU A 392 15.66 1.75 4.87
C LEU A 392 17.14 1.88 4.47
N THR A 393 18.06 1.84 5.44
CA THR A 393 19.49 1.68 5.11
C THR A 393 19.82 0.33 4.44
N LEU A 394 18.92 -0.65 4.53
CA LEU A 394 19.10 -2.00 3.96
C LEU A 394 17.94 -2.43 3.04
N ALA A 395 16.80 -1.76 3.06
CA ALA A 395 15.59 -2.13 2.32
C ALA A 395 15.00 -0.96 1.50
N ASP A 396 14.04 -1.26 0.62
CA ASP A 396 13.38 -0.29 -0.28
C ASP A 396 12.08 0.28 0.27
N ALA A 397 11.40 -0.48 1.12
CA ALA A 397 10.21 -0.05 1.84
C ALA A 397 10.06 -0.82 3.16
N VAL A 398 9.12 -0.37 3.97
CA VAL A 398 8.73 -1.03 5.22
C VAL A 398 7.24 -1.37 5.21
N ILE A 399 6.89 -2.50 5.83
CA ILE A 399 5.51 -2.87 6.14
C ILE A 399 5.24 -2.61 7.63
N CYS A 400 4.23 -1.79 7.89
CA CYS A 400 3.81 -1.40 9.22
C CYS A 400 2.44 -2.01 9.55
N GLY A 401 2.39 -2.83 10.61
CA GLY A 401 1.15 -3.35 11.18
C GLY A 401 0.73 -2.55 12.41
N SER A 402 1.44 -2.77 13.53
CA SER A 402 1.05 -2.25 14.85
C SER A 402 1.08 -0.73 14.98
N LEU A 403 1.88 -0.05 14.15
CA LEU A 403 1.92 1.42 14.06
C LEU A 403 0.65 2.00 13.43
N LEU A 404 -0.05 1.24 12.59
CA LEU A 404 -1.22 1.67 11.83
C LEU A 404 -2.54 1.07 12.33
N ALA A 405 -2.49 -0.05 13.07
CA ALA A 405 -3.68 -0.74 13.59
C ALA A 405 -4.56 0.12 14.51
N GLY A 406 -3.98 1.12 15.18
CA GLY A 406 -4.72 2.06 16.02
C GLY A 406 -5.42 3.18 15.25
N CYS A 407 -5.07 3.41 13.98
CA CYS A 407 -5.59 4.52 13.20
C CYS A 407 -7.09 4.37 12.96
N ARG A 408 -7.79 5.50 12.80
CA ARG A 408 -9.25 5.52 12.58
C ARG A 408 -9.68 4.68 11.38
N GLU A 409 -8.86 4.66 10.34
CA GLU A 409 -9.07 3.98 9.06
C GLU A 409 -8.85 2.46 9.12
N ALA A 410 -8.13 1.97 10.14
CA ALA A 410 -7.94 0.54 10.35
C ALA A 410 -9.30 -0.14 10.64
N PRO A 411 -9.56 -1.33 10.09
CA PRO A 411 -10.76 -2.11 10.39
C PRO A 411 -10.77 -2.58 11.85
N GLY A 412 -11.96 -2.92 12.35
CA GLY A 412 -12.17 -3.37 13.73
C GLY A 412 -12.98 -2.40 14.58
N GLU A 413 -13.59 -2.95 15.63
CA GLU A 413 -14.42 -2.19 16.58
C GLU A 413 -13.54 -1.39 17.55
N ILE A 414 -14.06 -0.24 17.96
CA ILE A 414 -13.46 0.59 19.01
C ILE A 414 -14.15 0.25 20.33
N MET A 415 -13.34 -0.07 21.34
CA MET A 415 -13.79 -0.37 22.69
C MET A 415 -13.19 0.62 23.68
N GLU A 416 -13.95 1.00 24.71
CA GLU A 416 -13.45 1.83 25.80
C GLU A 416 -13.06 0.95 27.00
N ILE A 417 -11.83 1.10 27.48
CA ILE A 417 -11.33 0.45 28.70
C ILE A 417 -10.73 1.52 29.59
N SER A 418 -11.36 1.76 30.74
CA SER A 418 -10.90 2.73 31.75
C SER A 418 -10.65 4.13 31.18
N GLY A 419 -11.58 4.65 30.36
CA GLY A 419 -11.49 5.98 29.76
C GLY A 419 -10.53 6.10 28.57
N LYS A 420 -9.93 5.00 28.11
CA LYS A 420 -9.10 4.95 26.90
C LYS A 420 -9.76 4.12 25.82
N LEU A 421 -9.64 4.57 24.58
CA LEU A 421 -10.17 3.88 23.40
C LEU A 421 -9.12 2.93 22.82
N TYR A 422 -9.54 1.71 22.51
CA TYR A 422 -8.72 0.66 21.93
C TYR A 422 -9.40 0.05 20.71
N LYS A 423 -8.60 -0.46 19.77
CA LYS A 423 -9.02 -1.30 18.65
C LYS A 423 -8.49 -2.71 18.80
N GLN A 424 -9.25 -3.68 18.31
CA GLN A 424 -8.80 -5.07 18.21
C GLN A 424 -7.62 -5.17 17.24
N TYR A 425 -6.53 -5.81 17.68
CA TYR A 425 -5.34 -6.04 16.87
C TYR A 425 -4.85 -7.47 17.05
N ARG A 426 -4.83 -8.27 15.97
CA ARG A 426 -4.51 -9.71 16.08
C ARG A 426 -3.51 -10.18 15.05
N GLY A 427 -2.67 -11.12 15.45
CA GLY A 427 -1.68 -11.74 14.57
C GLY A 427 -2.35 -12.68 13.61
N MET A 428 -1.90 -12.72 12.35
CA MET A 428 -2.45 -13.66 11.38
C MET A 428 -2.28 -15.12 11.82
N GLY A 429 -1.36 -15.42 12.74
CA GLY A 429 -1.17 -16.75 13.35
C GLY A 429 -1.96 -17.01 14.62
N SER A 430 -2.82 -16.07 15.06
CA SER A 430 -3.71 -16.28 16.20
C SER A 430 -4.87 -17.21 15.83
N LEU A 431 -5.45 -17.87 16.83
CA LEU A 431 -6.58 -18.79 16.61
C LEU A 431 -7.76 -18.10 15.92
N ALA A 432 -8.08 -16.86 16.33
CA ALA A 432 -9.20 -16.12 15.76
C ALA A 432 -8.95 -15.72 14.30
N ALA A 433 -7.74 -15.27 13.95
CA ALA A 433 -7.39 -14.96 12.58
C ALA A 433 -7.39 -16.22 11.70
N MET A 434 -6.85 -17.34 12.21
CA MET A 434 -6.78 -18.61 11.49
C MET A 434 -8.19 -19.16 11.20
N LYS A 435 -9.10 -19.10 12.17
CA LYS A 435 -10.52 -19.44 12.00
C LYS A 435 -11.21 -18.57 10.95
N ALA A 436 -10.85 -17.29 10.86
CA ALA A 436 -11.40 -16.37 9.87
C ALA A 436 -10.83 -16.60 8.44
N GLY A 437 -9.78 -17.42 8.28
CA GLY A 437 -9.24 -17.81 6.97
C GLY A 437 -7.73 -17.66 6.77
N SER A 438 -6.97 -17.17 7.76
CA SER A 438 -5.51 -17.03 7.65
C SER A 438 -4.74 -18.34 7.81
N ALA A 439 -5.43 -19.46 8.11
CA ALA A 439 -4.84 -20.79 8.30
C ALA A 439 -3.99 -21.24 7.09
N ALA A 440 -4.41 -20.90 5.86
CA ALA A 440 -3.68 -21.20 4.64
C ALA A 440 -2.26 -20.58 4.61
N ARG A 441 -2.04 -19.46 5.33
CA ARG A 441 -0.73 -18.80 5.49
C ARG A 441 0.32 -19.72 6.13
N TYR A 442 -0.15 -20.63 6.99
CA TYR A 442 0.65 -21.56 7.78
C TYR A 442 0.56 -23.00 7.25
N GLY A 443 0.04 -23.18 6.02
CA GLY A 443 -0.03 -24.50 5.37
C GLY A 443 -1.19 -25.39 5.82
N HIS A 444 -2.27 -24.82 6.37
CA HIS A 444 -3.42 -25.58 6.86
C HIS A 444 -4.68 -25.37 6.00
N ASP A 445 -5.50 -26.42 5.86
CA ASP A 445 -6.81 -26.35 5.22
C ASP A 445 -7.85 -25.74 6.18
N LYS A 446 -8.83 -24.99 5.65
CA LYS A 446 -9.86 -24.28 6.43
C LYS A 446 -10.69 -25.23 7.31
N ASN A 447 -10.81 -26.49 6.90
CA ASN A 447 -11.60 -27.52 7.60
C ASN A 447 -10.82 -28.29 8.68
N ASP A 448 -9.50 -28.10 8.82
CA ASP A 448 -8.65 -28.83 9.79
C ASP A 448 -8.14 -27.92 10.93
N ALA A 449 -8.90 -26.85 11.25
CA ALA A 449 -8.56 -25.85 12.25
C ALA A 449 -8.51 -26.39 13.70
N THR A 450 -8.97 -27.62 13.94
CA THR A 450 -9.01 -28.28 15.25
C THR A 450 -7.78 -29.13 15.56
N ARG A 451 -6.87 -29.38 14.60
CA ARG A 451 -5.73 -30.29 14.80
C ARG A 451 -4.43 -29.66 15.31
N LYS A 452 -4.30 -28.32 15.38
CA LYS A 452 -3.12 -27.69 15.97
C LYS A 452 -3.43 -27.05 17.33
N VAL A 453 -2.68 -27.46 18.34
CA VAL A 453 -2.73 -26.95 19.73
C VAL A 453 -1.93 -25.63 19.89
N ALA A 454 -1.06 -25.29 18.93
CA ALA A 454 -0.09 -24.19 19.07
C ALA A 454 -0.27 -23.07 18.02
N ALA A 455 -0.81 -21.93 18.46
CA ALA A 455 -0.96 -20.71 17.66
C ALA A 455 0.37 -19.93 17.57
N GLU A 456 0.67 -19.36 16.40
CA GLU A 456 1.90 -18.60 16.12
C GLU A 456 1.68 -17.07 16.17
N GLY A 457 0.56 -16.65 16.75
CA GLY A 457 0.29 -15.24 17.05
C GLY A 457 -0.70 -15.06 18.19
N ILE A 458 -0.78 -13.84 18.69
CA ILE A 458 -1.67 -13.44 19.80
C ILE A 458 -2.79 -12.51 19.32
N GLU A 459 -3.81 -12.37 20.15
CA GLU A 459 -4.78 -11.28 20.08
C GLU A 459 -4.42 -10.22 21.12
N ALA A 460 -4.48 -8.96 20.73
CA ALA A 460 -4.13 -7.83 21.54
C ALA A 460 -5.07 -6.65 21.27
N LEU A 461 -4.92 -5.61 22.07
CA LEU A 461 -5.59 -4.33 21.87
C LEU A 461 -4.54 -3.28 21.55
N LYS A 462 -4.84 -2.44 20.56
CA LYS A 462 -4.03 -1.28 20.22
C LYS A 462 -4.81 -0.03 20.60
N GLU A 463 -4.21 0.84 21.41
CA GLU A 463 -4.81 2.14 21.74
C GLU A 463 -5.11 2.92 20.44
N VAL A 464 -6.29 3.51 20.35
CA VAL A 464 -6.72 4.30 19.19
C VAL A 464 -5.76 5.47 19.02
N SER A 465 -5.24 5.62 17.80
CA SER A 465 -4.40 6.73 17.39
C SER A 465 -5.20 7.69 16.49
N GLY A 466 -4.55 8.79 16.08
CA GLY A 466 -5.11 9.74 15.13
C GLY A 466 -5.38 9.13 13.75
N SER A 467 -5.58 9.99 12.76
CA SER A 467 -5.69 9.54 11.37
C SER A 467 -4.38 8.91 10.89
N VAL A 468 -4.46 8.14 9.80
CA VAL A 468 -3.25 7.68 9.08
C VAL A 468 -2.37 8.87 8.65
N ASP A 469 -2.96 10.00 8.25
CA ASP A 469 -2.23 11.21 7.88
C ASP A 469 -1.39 11.77 9.05
N ASP A 470 -1.94 11.78 10.27
CA ASP A 470 -1.23 12.25 11.45
C ASP A 470 -0.05 11.32 11.79
N VAL A 471 -0.30 10.01 11.82
CA VAL A 471 0.71 9.00 12.17
C VAL A 471 1.83 8.99 11.12
N LEU A 472 1.49 9.00 9.83
CA LEU A 472 2.50 9.09 8.77
C LEU A 472 3.24 10.43 8.78
N GLY A 473 2.59 11.53 9.20
CA GLY A 473 3.23 12.81 9.44
C GLY A 473 4.41 12.72 10.40
N VAL A 474 4.20 12.02 11.51
CA VAL A 474 5.24 11.81 12.52
C VAL A 474 6.30 10.83 12.02
N LEU A 475 5.88 9.69 11.47
CA LEU A 475 6.81 8.66 11.01
C LEU A 475 7.74 9.16 9.90
N ILE A 476 7.19 9.82 8.88
CA ILE A 476 7.96 10.35 7.74
C ILE A 476 8.80 11.56 8.15
N GLY A 477 8.30 12.41 9.05
CA GLY A 477 9.11 13.48 9.64
C GLY A 477 10.34 12.94 10.39
N GLY A 478 10.19 11.82 11.10
CA GLY A 478 11.31 11.10 11.71
C GLY A 478 12.28 10.51 10.68
N VAL A 479 11.78 9.95 9.58
CA VAL A 479 12.62 9.46 8.46
C VAL A 479 13.44 10.59 7.84
N GLN A 480 12.79 11.70 7.49
CA GLN A 480 13.43 12.89 6.95
C GLN A 480 14.48 13.48 7.91
N SER A 481 14.19 13.46 9.22
CA SER A 481 15.16 13.88 10.24
C SER A 481 16.39 12.96 10.26
N GLY A 482 16.19 11.64 10.24
CA GLY A 482 17.27 10.67 10.14
C GLY A 482 18.11 10.85 8.88
N MET A 483 17.47 11.06 7.73
CA MET A 483 18.16 11.38 6.48
C MET A 483 18.96 12.68 6.57
N GLY A 484 18.42 13.71 7.22
CA GLY A 484 19.12 14.96 7.49
C GLY A 484 20.38 14.77 8.34
N TYR A 485 20.31 13.97 9.42
CA TYR A 485 21.47 13.64 10.26
C TYR A 485 22.55 12.83 9.53
N LEU A 486 22.17 12.06 8.51
CA LEU A 486 23.09 11.25 7.70
C LEU A 486 23.53 11.97 6.39
N GLY A 487 23.11 13.22 6.18
CA GLY A 487 23.42 13.97 4.96
C GLY A 487 22.86 13.36 3.67
N ALA A 488 21.73 12.65 3.75
CA ALA A 488 21.18 11.85 2.67
C ALA A 488 20.01 12.54 1.95
N ALA A 489 20.22 13.02 0.72
CA ALA A 489 19.18 13.67 -0.08
C ALA A 489 18.03 12.74 -0.53
N ASN A 490 18.30 11.44 -0.62
CA ASN A 490 17.34 10.42 -1.05
C ASN A 490 17.68 9.05 -0.44
N LEU A 491 16.83 8.04 -0.64
CA LEU A 491 17.04 6.71 -0.08
C LEU A 491 18.29 6.00 -0.61
N ALA A 492 18.79 6.31 -1.81
CA ALA A 492 20.05 5.73 -2.29
C ALA A 492 21.24 6.29 -1.49
N ALA A 493 21.29 7.62 -1.32
CA ALA A 493 22.29 8.27 -0.48
C ALA A 493 22.21 7.80 0.97
N LEU A 494 21.01 7.55 1.52
CA LEU A 494 20.84 7.02 2.88
C LEU A 494 21.59 5.70 3.08
N ARG A 495 21.52 4.78 2.10
CA ARG A 495 22.19 3.48 2.17
C ARG A 495 23.70 3.60 2.04
N ASP A 496 24.16 4.46 1.13
CA ASP A 496 25.59 4.69 0.90
C ASP A 496 26.27 5.38 2.09
N HIS A 497 25.59 6.37 2.67
CA HIS A 497 26.11 7.15 3.77
C HIS A 497 26.04 6.41 5.10
N ALA A 498 25.10 5.47 5.31
CA ALA A 498 24.91 4.82 6.59
C ALA A 498 26.23 4.26 7.18
N ARG A 499 26.53 4.67 8.42
CA ARG A 499 27.60 4.12 9.23
C ARG A 499 27.00 3.62 10.53
N TYR A 500 27.33 2.37 10.89
CA TYR A 500 26.68 1.62 11.95
C TYR A 500 27.64 1.41 13.11
N ILE A 501 27.08 1.36 14.31
CA ILE A 501 27.77 0.90 15.51
C ILE A 501 26.82 0.09 16.38
N ARG A 502 27.34 -0.97 16.99
CA ARG A 502 26.57 -1.77 17.95
C ARG A 502 26.53 -1.04 19.29
N VAL A 503 25.35 -0.97 19.90
CA VAL A 503 25.17 -0.39 21.23
C VAL A 503 25.02 -1.48 22.28
N SER A 504 25.48 -1.16 23.50
CA SER A 504 25.23 -2.00 24.67
C SER A 504 23.78 -1.80 25.16
N PRO A 505 23.25 -2.69 26.02
CA PRO A 505 21.95 -2.45 26.66
C PRO A 505 21.88 -1.14 27.43
N ALA A 506 23.00 -0.67 28.00
CA ALA A 506 23.07 0.64 28.66
C ALA A 506 22.96 1.79 27.65
N GLY A 507 23.65 1.69 26.50
CA GLY A 507 23.51 2.68 25.41
C GLY A 507 22.10 2.71 24.82
N GLN A 508 21.43 1.56 24.72
CA GLN A 508 20.03 1.52 24.29
C GLN A 508 19.09 2.16 25.33
N LYS A 509 19.36 1.97 26.63
CA LYS A 509 18.60 2.65 27.69
C LYS A 509 18.82 4.17 27.67
N GLU A 510 20.05 4.62 27.40
CA GLU A 510 20.40 6.04 27.25
C GLU A 510 19.66 6.70 26.08
N ALA A 511 19.39 5.96 25.00
CA ALA A 511 18.73 6.49 23.81
C ALA A 511 17.26 6.91 24.03
N ALA A 512 16.60 6.43 25.11
CA ALA A 512 15.27 6.85 25.50
C ALA A 512 15.32 7.98 26.54
N PRO A 513 14.27 8.82 26.66
CA PRO A 513 14.16 9.75 27.79
C PRO A 513 14.31 9.00 29.12
N HIS A 514 15.23 9.48 29.96
CA HIS A 514 15.52 8.91 31.26
C HIS A 514 15.60 10.03 32.31
N ASP A 515 15.30 9.68 33.57
CA ASP A 515 15.35 10.57 34.74
C ASP A 515 14.41 11.79 34.69
N VAL A 516 13.26 11.66 34.02
CA VAL A 516 12.23 12.71 33.90
C VAL A 516 10.80 12.15 34.02
N VAL A 517 9.84 13.03 34.37
CA VAL A 517 8.40 12.75 34.30
C VAL A 517 7.83 13.40 33.04
N GLU A 518 7.33 12.60 32.11
CA GLU A 518 6.74 13.12 30.87
C GLU A 518 5.37 13.78 31.14
N VAL A 519 5.24 15.06 30.79
CA VAL A 519 4.01 15.85 30.99
C VAL A 519 3.04 15.74 29.80
N SER A 520 3.53 15.38 28.60
CA SER A 520 2.70 15.15 27.41
C SER A 520 3.40 14.21 26.44
N THR A 521 2.73 13.12 26.05
CA THR A 521 3.23 12.17 25.05
C THR A 521 2.67 12.54 23.67
N ARG A 522 3.51 13.08 22.78
CA ARG A 522 3.30 12.90 21.34
C ARG A 522 4.03 11.62 20.95
N LYS A 523 3.28 10.55 20.62
CA LYS A 523 3.87 9.27 20.20
C LYS A 523 4.64 9.48 18.88
N ASN A 524 5.97 9.28 18.91
CA ASN A 524 6.90 9.43 17.78
C ASN A 524 7.23 8.11 17.06
#